data_AF-A0A962TBH2-F1
#
_entry.id   AF-A0A962TBH2-F1
#
_cell.length_a   1.000
_cell.length_b   1.000
_cell.length_c   1.000
_cell.angle_alpha   90.00
_cell.angle_beta   90.00
_cell.angle_gamma   90.00
#
_symmetry.space_group_name_H-M   'P 1'
#
loop_
_entity.id
_entity.type
_entity.pdbx_description
1 polymer ?
#
loop_
_entity_poly.entity_id
_entity_poly.type
_entity_poly.pdbx_seq_one_letter_code
_entity_poly.pdbx_strand_id
1 'polypeptide(L)' 'AWLDTGTHGSLLDAATYVRITEERQGLKICCPEEIAWRNRWISNDDLQALAEPLGKNGYGRYLFELLEHGIDR' A
#
# COMPACT_ATOMS: atom_id res chain seq x y z
N ALA A 1 5.00 2.72 -15.12
CA ALA A 1 5.86 1.73 -15.81
C ALA A 1 5.05 0.49 -16.10
N TRP A 2 5.45 -0.33 -17.08
CA TRP A 2 4.95 -1.70 -17.27
C TRP A 2 6.08 -2.67 -16.96
N LEU A 3 5.85 -3.61 -16.05
CA LEU A 3 6.86 -4.55 -15.55
C LEU A 3 6.32 -5.97 -15.74
N ASP A 4 7.18 -6.87 -16.19
CA ASP A 4 6.86 -8.28 -16.36
C ASP A 4 7.74 -9.11 -15.42
N THR A 5 7.15 -10.11 -14.78
CA THR A 5 7.83 -10.99 -13.82
C THR A 5 8.08 -12.39 -14.40
N GLY A 6 8.11 -12.53 -15.73
CA GLY A 6 8.25 -13.79 -16.44
C GLY A 6 9.64 -14.44 -16.35
N THR A 7 10.65 -13.75 -15.82
CA THR A 7 11.99 -14.30 -15.56
C THR A 7 12.49 -13.93 -14.16
N HIS A 8 13.46 -14.69 -13.62
CA HIS A 8 14.08 -14.37 -12.33
C HIS A 8 14.69 -12.97 -12.29
N GLY A 9 15.33 -12.53 -13.38
CA GLY A 9 15.90 -11.19 -13.48
C GLY A 9 14.81 -10.12 -13.49
N SER A 10 13.80 -10.28 -14.34
CA SER A 10 12.73 -9.29 -14.45
C SER A 10 11.86 -9.20 -13.19
N LEU A 11 11.70 -10.30 -12.44
CA LEU A 11 11.09 -10.30 -11.11
C LEU A 11 11.91 -9.46 -10.12
N LEU A 12 13.23 -9.61 -10.08
CA LEU A 12 14.10 -8.85 -9.19
C LEU A 12 14.08 -7.35 -9.52
N ASP A 13 14.09 -7.02 -10.81
CA ASP A 13 13.99 -5.64 -11.29
C ASP A 13 12.66 -5.01 -10.89
N ALA A 14 11.55 -5.75 -11.07
CA ALA A 14 10.22 -5.28 -10.69
C ALA A 14 10.09 -5.06 -9.18
N ALA A 15 10.59 -6.00 -8.37
CA ALA A 15 10.59 -5.88 -6.92
C ALA A 15 11.43 -4.68 -6.46
N THR A 16 12.59 -4.46 -7.08
CA THR A 16 13.47 -3.33 -6.80
C THR A 16 12.81 -2.00 -7.16
N TYR A 17 12.13 -1.93 -8.32
CA TYR A 17 11.38 -0.77 -8.75
C TYR A 17 10.29 -0.38 -7.74
N VAL A 18 9.49 -1.36 -7.31
CA VAL A 18 8.43 -1.14 -6.31
C VAL A 18 9.04 -0.64 -5.01
N ARG A 19 10.04 -1.34 -4.45
CA ARG A 19 10.69 -0.96 -3.19
C ARG A 19 11.20 0.49 -3.20
N ILE A 20 11.99 0.85 -4.21
CA ILE A 20 12.59 2.19 -4.29
C ILE A 20 11.51 3.27 -4.43
N THR A 21 10.45 2.98 -5.20
CA THR A 21 9.36 3.94 -5.39
C THR A 21 8.60 4.16 -4.08
N GLU A 22 8.26 3.09 -3.37
CA GLU A 22 7.58 3.18 -2.07
C GLU A 22 8.43 3.91 -1.03
N GLU A 23 9.72 3.59 -0.91
CA GLU A 23 10.64 4.23 0.04
C GLU A 23 10.79 5.73 -0.22
N ARG A 24 10.82 6.14 -1.50
CA ARG A 24 10.97 7.54 -1.89
C ARG A 24 9.69 8.34 -1.70
N GLN A 25 8.52 7.74 -1.95
CA GLN A 25 7.23 8.44 -1.91
C GLN A 25 6.53 8.33 -0.54
N GLY A 26 6.88 7.33 0.27
CA GLY A 26 6.17 7.02 1.50
C GLY A 26 4.76 6.45 1.26
N LEU A 27 4.49 5.95 0.06
CA LEU A 27 3.21 5.37 -0.34
C LEU A 27 3.36 3.91 -0.74
N LYS A 28 2.27 3.13 -0.69
CA LYS A 28 2.26 1.74 -1.13
C LYS A 28 1.71 1.60 -2.54
N ILE A 29 2.39 0.82 -3.38
CA ILE A 29 1.92 0.53 -4.74
C ILE A 29 0.90 -0.60 -4.67
N CYS A 30 -0.24 -0.42 -5.34
CA CYS A 30 -1.30 -1.43 -5.46
C CYS A 30 -1.85 -1.92 -4.10
N CYS A 31 -1.95 -1.05 -3.09
CA CYS A 31 -2.64 -1.34 -1.83
C CYS A 31 -4.16 -1.38 -2.05
N PRO A 32 -4.83 -2.55 -2.02
CA PRO A 32 -6.26 -2.62 -2.32
C PRO A 32 -7.14 -1.94 -1.27
N GLU A 33 -6.72 -1.96 0.00
CA GLU A 33 -7.44 -1.33 1.11
C GLU A 33 -7.49 0.19 0.95
N GLU A 34 -6.36 0.82 0.61
CA GLU A 34 -6.30 2.25 0.31
C GLU A 34 -7.19 2.60 -0.90
N ILE A 35 -7.09 1.83 -1.97
CA ILE A 35 -7.90 2.06 -3.18
C ILE A 35 -9.39 1.97 -2.84
N ALA A 36 -9.81 0.93 -2.10
CA ALA A 36 -11.20 0.75 -1.69
C ALA A 36 -11.67 1.89 -0.78
N TRP A 37 -10.83 2.30 0.18
CA TRP A 37 -11.14 3.37 1.13
C TRP A 37 -11.29 4.73 0.45
N ARG A 38 -10.35 5.11 -0.44
CA ARG A 38 -10.43 6.36 -1.20
C ARG A 38 -11.62 6.40 -2.16
N ASN A 39 -11.98 5.25 -2.73
CA ASN A 39 -13.19 5.13 -3.54
C ASN A 39 -14.49 5.01 -2.71
N ARG A 40 -14.40 5.08 -1.37
CA ARG A 40 -15.53 4.95 -0.43
C ARG A 40 -16.30 3.64 -0.56
N TRP A 41 -15.61 2.57 -0.97
CA TRP A 41 -16.16 1.22 -0.95
C TRP A 41 -16.15 0.61 0.45
N ILE A 42 -15.23 1.10 1.30
CA ILE A 42 -15.13 0.76 2.71
C ILE A 42 -15.01 2.05 3.54
N SER A 43 -15.47 2.01 4.79
CA SER A 43 -15.43 3.12 5.74
C SER A 43 -14.08 3.22 6.47
N ASN A 44 -13.92 4.27 7.29
CA ASN A 44 -12.75 4.40 8.17
C ASN A 44 -12.66 3.24 9.18
N ASP A 45 -13.80 2.81 9.72
CA ASP A 45 -13.86 1.71 10.69
C ASP A 45 -13.48 0.38 10.03
N ASP A 46 -13.89 0.17 8.78
CA ASP A 46 -13.51 -1.01 8.00
C ASP A 46 -12.00 -1.02 7.71
N LEU A 47 -11.43 0.14 7.30
CA LEU A 47 -10.00 0.26 7.07
C LEU A 47 -9.20 0.03 8.36
N GLN A 48 -9.69 0.55 9.49
CA GLN A 48 -9.07 0.34 10.80
C GLN A 48 -9.08 -1.15 11.17
N ALA A 49 -10.21 -1.84 11.01
CA ALA A 49 -10.32 -3.27 11.30
C ALA A 49 -9.36 -4.12 10.43
N LEU A 50 -9.11 -3.71 9.19
CA LEU A 50 -8.11 -4.35 8.31
C LEU A 50 -6.66 -4.06 8.76
N ALA A 51 -6.40 -2.86 9.30
CA ALA A 51 -5.08 -2.46 9.77
C ALA A 51 -4.67 -3.14 11.09
N GLU A 52 -5.61 -3.39 12.00
CA GLU A 52 -5.38 -4.00 13.32
C GLU A 52 -4.53 -5.29 13.30
N PRO A 53 -4.86 -6.34 12.51
CA PRO A 53 -4.06 -7.56 12.47
C PRO A 53 -2.65 -7.34 11.89
N LEU A 54 -2.45 -6.26 11.11
CA LEU A 54 -1.21 -5.94 10.42
C LEU A 54 -0.36 -4.91 11.18
N GLY A 55 -0.84 -4.34 12.30
CA GLY A 55 -0.21 -3.22 13.01
C GLY A 55 1.21 -3.46 13.53
N LYS A 56 1.68 -4.72 13.53
CA LYS A 56 3.06 -5.07 13.91
C LYS A 56 4.08 -4.88 12.78
N ASN A 57 3.65 -4.63 11.55
CA ASN A 57 4.54 -4.45 10.39
C ASN A 57 4.33 -3.08 9.72
N GLY A 58 5.21 -2.76 8.77
CA GLY A 58 5.16 -1.49 8.05
C GLY A 58 3.90 -1.29 7.21
N TYR A 59 3.20 -2.35 6.82
CA TYR A 59 1.95 -2.26 6.07
C TYR A 59 0.79 -1.81 6.95
N GLY A 60 0.59 -2.44 8.13
CA GLY A 60 -0.46 -2.01 9.05
C GLY A 60 -0.23 -0.58 9.54
N ARG A 61 1.03 -0.20 9.81
CA ARG A 61 1.37 1.20 10.14
C ARG A 61 0.96 2.17 9.04
N TYR A 62 1.24 1.83 7.79
CA TYR A 62 0.83 2.64 6.64
C TYR A 62 -0.70 2.84 6.59
N LEU A 63 -1.49 1.78 6.82
CA LEU A 63 -2.95 1.90 6.84
C LEU A 63 -3.46 2.80 7.97
N PHE A 64 -2.82 2.79 9.14
CA PHE A 64 -3.14 3.74 10.21
C PHE A 64 -2.77 5.18 9.85
N GLU A 65 -1.60 5.39 9.22
CA GLU A 65 -1.19 6.72 8.75
C GLU A 65 -2.20 7.31 7.75
N LEU A 66 -2.79 6.49 6.86
CA LEU A 66 -3.86 6.94 5.97
C LEU A 66 -5.06 7.52 6.75
N LEU A 67 -5.50 6.82 7.80
CA LEU A 67 -6.62 7.28 8.65
C LEU A 67 -6.30 8.58 9.38
N GLU A 68 -5.06 8.79 9.83
CA GLU A 68 -4.62 10.04 10.47
C GLU A 68 -4.59 11.22 9.49
N HIS A 69 -4.26 10.95 8.23
CA HIS A 69 -4.06 11.96 7.21
C HIS A 69 -5.31 12.32 6.40
N GLY A 70 -6.32 11.45 6.41
CA GLY A 70 -7.57 11.65 5.69
C GLY A 70 -7.49 11.31 4.21
N ILE A 71 -8.66 11.22 3.58
CA ILE A 71 -8.85 10.70 2.21
C ILE A 71 -8.18 11.59 1.13
N ASP A 72 -7.92 12.86 1.43
CA ASP A 72 -7.46 13.86 0.46
C ASP A 72 -5.93 13.97 0.35
N ARG A 73 -5.17 13.18 1.11
CA ARG A 73 -3.70 13.22 1.08
C ARG A 73 -3.09 12.37 -0.02
#